data_AF-A0A2G2ZGN1-F1
#
_entry.id   AF-A0A2G2ZGN1-F1
#
_cell.length_a   1.000
_cell.length_b   1.000
_cell.length_c   1.000
_cell.angle_alpha   90.00
_cell.angle_beta   90.00
_cell.angle_gamma   90.00
#
_symmetry.space_group_name_H-M   'P 1'
#
loop_
_entity.id
_entity.type
_entity.pdbx_description
1 polymer ?
#
loop_
_entity_poly.entity_id
_entity_poly.type
_entity_poly.pdbx_seq_one_letter_code
_entity_poly.pdbx_strand_id
1 'polypeptide(L)' 'MVSFFLQTCVLKVNIHCDGCKQEVKKKLQKIEGVYIVKIDADQSKVTVTGNVDPATLIKKLVKSGKHAEL' A
#
# COMPACT_ATOMS: atom_id res chain seq x y z
N MET A 1 16.39 -18.37 15.19
CA MET A 1 15.23 -18.55 14.30
C MET A 1 14.59 -17.17 14.13
N VAL A 2 14.98 -16.43 13.08
CA VAL A 2 14.44 -15.08 12.86
C VAL A 2 13.01 -15.22 12.37
N SER A 3 12.05 -15.12 13.29
CA SER A 3 10.64 -14.96 12.95
C SER A 3 10.49 -13.66 12.17
N PHE A 4 10.51 -13.73 10.85
CA PHE A 4 10.17 -12.63 9.97
C PHE A 4 8.67 -12.34 10.17
N PHE A 5 8.36 -11.47 11.13
CA PHE A 5 6.99 -11.01 11.36
C PHE A 5 6.64 -10.01 10.27
N LEU A 6 6.21 -10.52 9.11
CA LEU A 6 5.69 -9.69 8.03
C LEU A 6 4.23 -9.35 8.37
N GLN A 7 3.94 -8.08 8.61
CA GLN A 7 2.58 -7.62 8.81
C GLN A 7 1.90 -7.44 7.46
N THR A 8 0.66 -7.93 7.34
CA THR A 8 -0.17 -7.68 6.17
C THR A 8 -1.24 -6.65 6.52
N CYS A 9 -1.22 -5.54 5.82
CA CYS A 9 -2.16 -4.44 5.99
C CYS A 9 -2.99 -4.29 4.72
N VAL A 10 -4.29 -4.10 4.88
CA VAL A 10 -5.20 -3.79 3.77
C VAL A 10 -5.58 -2.33 3.89
N LEU A 11 -5.46 -1.60 2.79
CA LEU A 11 -5.73 -0.17 2.68
C LEU A 11 -6.78 0.02 1.59
N LYS A 12 -7.87 0.71 1.89
CA LYS A 12 -8.81 1.20 0.88
C LYS A 12 -8.23 2.46 0.24
N VAL A 13 -8.16 2.46 -1.09
CA VAL A 13 -7.62 3.57 -1.87
C VAL A 13 -8.57 3.84 -3.02
N ASN A 14 -9.01 5.08 -3.17
CA ASN A 14 -9.89 5.43 -4.28
C ASN A 14 -9.07 5.47 -5.59
N ILE A 15 -9.18 4.41 -6.39
CA ILE A 15 -8.45 4.24 -7.64
C ILE A 15 -9.44 4.50 -8.78
N HIS A 16 -9.43 5.72 -9.29
CA HIS A 16 -10.33 6.15 -10.36
C HIS A 16 -9.72 5.97 -11.77
N CYS A 17 -8.50 5.43 -11.86
CA CYS A 17 -7.75 5.33 -13.12
C CYS A 17 -6.64 4.26 -13.09
N ASP A 18 -6.31 3.64 -14.23
CA ASP A 18 -5.19 2.68 -14.33
C ASP A 18 -3.83 3.30 -13.97
N GLY A 19 -3.62 4.57 -14.31
CA GLY A 19 -2.41 5.31 -13.92
C GLY A 19 -2.29 5.43 -12.40
N CYS A 20 -3.40 5.64 -11.71
CA CYS A 20 -3.50 5.75 -10.26
C CYS A 20 -3.07 4.43 -9.59
N LYS A 21 -3.55 3.31 -10.14
CA LYS A 21 -3.19 1.96 -9.68
C LYS A 21 -1.70 1.71 -9.78
N GLN A 22 -1.12 1.98 -10.95
CA GLN A 22 0.31 1.76 -11.18
C GLN A 22 1.18 2.65 -10.30
N GLU A 23 0.79 3.91 -10.13
CA GLU A 23 1.52 4.87 -9.31
C GLU A 23 1.51 4.46 -7.83
N VAL A 24 0.35 4.10 -7.29
CA VAL A 24 0.22 3.58 -5.91
C VAL A 24 1.08 2.33 -5.73
N LYS A 25 1.06 1.38 -6.67
CA LYS A 25 1.89 0.16 -6.61
C LYS A 25 3.37 0.50 -6.55
N LYS A 26 3.85 1.35 -7.45
CA LYS A 26 5.26 1.77 -7.52
C LYS A 26 5.67 2.54 -6.26
N LYS A 27 4.80 3.40 -5.74
CA LYS A 27 5.06 4.18 -4.53
C LYS A 27 5.20 3.29 -3.32
N LEU A 28 4.28 2.33 -3.13
CA LEU A 28 4.32 1.40 -2.00
C LEU A 28 5.51 0.45 -2.10
N GLN A 29 5.84 -0.07 -3.29
CA GLN A 29 7.06 -0.88 -3.48
C GLN A 29 8.36 -0.13 -3.22
N LYS A 30 8.37 1.21 -3.36
CA LYS A 30 9.53 2.05 -3.02
C LYS A 30 9.69 2.29 -1.52
N ILE A 31 8.73 1.89 -0.69
CA ILE A 31 8.81 2.07 0.77
C ILE A 31 9.68 0.97 1.36
N GLU A 32 10.70 1.36 2.12
CA GLU A 32 11.55 0.41 2.84
C GLU A 32 10.71 -0.40 3.84
N GLY A 33 10.92 -1.71 3.85
CA GLY A 33 10.14 -2.64 4.65
C GLY A 33 8.89 -3.19 3.95
N VAL A 34 8.50 -2.69 2.77
CA VAL A 34 7.46 -3.30 1.94
C VAL A 34 8.04 -4.45 1.12
N TYR A 35 7.45 -5.64 1.27
CA TYR A 35 7.85 -6.83 0.52
C TYR A 35 6.88 -7.13 -0.62
N ILE A 36 5.58 -7.11 -0.34
CA ILE A 36 4.54 -7.47 -1.30
C ILE A 36 3.50 -6.36 -1.35
N VAL A 37 3.08 -6.00 -2.57
CA VAL A 37 1.96 -5.07 -2.80
C VAL A 37 1.01 -5.70 -3.79
N LYS A 38 -0.22 -5.95 -3.35
CA LYS A 38 -1.35 -6.38 -4.19
C LYS A 38 -2.35 -5.25 -4.27
N ILE A 39 -2.88 -5.00 -5.46
CA ILE A 39 -3.91 -3.98 -5.67
C ILE A 39 -5.09 -4.60 -6.37
N ASP A 40 -6.21 -4.59 -5.68
CA ASP A 40 -7.52 -5.03 -6.13
C ASP A 40 -8.31 -3.80 -6.57
N ALA A 41 -8.17 -3.45 -7.85
CA ALA A 41 -8.90 -2.31 -8.42
C ALA A 41 -10.43 -2.54 -8.40
N ASP A 42 -10.85 -3.79 -8.54
CA ASP A 42 -12.26 -4.21 -8.46
C ASP A 42 -12.89 -3.84 -7.11
N GLN A 43 -12.13 -4.04 -6.01
CA GLN A 43 -12.57 -3.70 -4.66
C GLN A 43 -12.05 -2.35 -4.16
N SER A 44 -11.29 -1.61 -4.98
CA SER A 44 -10.55 -0.41 -4.57
C SER A 44 -9.73 -0.62 -3.29
N LYS A 45 -9.06 -1.77 -3.18
CA LYS A 45 -8.24 -2.18 -2.03
C LYS A 45 -6.80 -2.43 -2.43
N VAL A 46 -5.90 -2.19 -1.48
CA VAL A 46 -4.47 -2.35 -1.62
C VAL A 46 -3.96 -3.13 -0.43
N THR A 47 -3.47 -4.34 -0.67
CA THR A 47 -2.88 -5.18 0.37
C THR A 47 -1.37 -5.05 0.32
N VAL A 48 -0.76 -4.68 1.43
CA VAL A 48 0.69 -4.51 1.57
C VAL A 48 1.18 -5.46 2.64
N THR A 49 2.17 -6.29 2.32
CA THR A 49 2.82 -7.17 3.27
C THR A 49 4.26 -6.71 3.47
N GLY A 50 4.64 -6.49 4.72
CA GLY A 50 5.97 -6.01 5.06
C GLY A 50 6.15 -5.69 6.54
N ASN A 51 7.32 -5.17 6.89
CA ASN A 51 7.64 -4.69 8.23
C ASN A 51 7.49 -3.17 8.28
N VAL A 52 6.29 -2.66 8.02
CA VAL A 52 6.00 -1.22 7.95
C VAL A 52 4.61 -0.93 8.49
N ASP A 53 4.48 0.17 9.23
CA ASP A 53 3.21 0.62 9.78
C ASP A 53 2.23 1.08 8.70
N PRO A 54 0.95 0.67 8.78
CA PRO A 54 -0.08 1.11 7.84
C PRO A 54 -0.29 2.63 7.89
N ALA A 55 -0.10 3.27 9.05
CA ALA A 55 -0.15 4.72 9.17
C ALA A 55 0.92 5.43 8.30
N THR A 56 2.12 4.84 8.18
CA THR A 56 3.19 5.34 7.33
C THR A 56 2.84 5.19 5.86
N LEU A 57 2.24 4.05 5.48
CA LEU A 57 1.74 3.80 4.13
C LEU A 57 0.67 4.85 3.75
N ILE A 58 -0.33 5.08 4.61
CA ILE A 58 -1.38 6.09 4.41
C ILE A 58 -0.75 7.47 4.24
N LYS A 59 0.13 7.88 5.16
CA LYS A 59 0.82 9.19 5.08
C LYS A 59 1.58 9.37 3.77
N LYS A 60 2.23 8.32 3.25
CA LYS A 60 2.95 8.36 1.96
C LYS A 60 2.00 8.49 0.77
N LEU A 61 0.85 7.82 0.81
CA LEU A 61 -0.19 7.92 -0.20
C LEU A 61 -0.84 9.31 -0.20
N VAL A 62 -1.21 9.82 0.97
CA VAL A 62 -1.78 11.16 1.14
C VAL A 62 -0.79 12.24 0.69
N LYS A 63 0.50 12.13 1.04
CA LYS A 63 1.57 13.01 0.51
C LYS A 63 1.70 12.96 -1.01
N SER A 64 1.24 11.88 -1.64
CA SER A 64 1.24 11.73 -3.10
C SER A 64 -0.06 12.19 -3.75
N GLY A 65 -0.99 12.77 -2.99
CA GLY A 65 -2.31 13.19 -3.48
C GLY A 65 -3.31 12.05 -3.64
N LYS A 66 -3.06 10.88 -3.03
CA LYS A 66 -3.98 9.73 -3.04
C LYS A 66 -4.62 9.58 -1.66
N HIS A 67 -5.94 9.61 -1.61
CA HIS A 67 -6.68 9.32 -0.38
C HIS A 67 -6.62 7.82 -0.10
N ALA A 68 -6.18 7.46 1.11
CA ALA A 68 -6.05 6.10 1.58
C ALA A 68 -6.51 5.98 3.03
N GLU A 69 -7.22 4.91 3.33
CA GLU A 69 -7.80 4.61 4.64
C GLU A 69 -7.63 3.10 4.92
N LEU A 70 -7.69 2.68 6.19
CA LEU A 70 -7.62 1.28 6.60
C LEU A 70 -9.01 0.62 6.45
#